data_AF-A0A3C1U0S2-F1
#
_entry.id   AF-A0A3C1U0S2-F1
#
_cell.length_a   1.000
_cell.length_b   1.000
_cell.length_c   1.000
_cell.angle_alpha   90.00
_cell.angle_beta   90.00
_cell.angle_gamma   90.00
#
_symmetry.space_group_name_H-M   'P 1'
#
loop_
_entity.id
_entity.type
_entity.pdbx_description
1 polymer ?
#
loop_
_entity_poly.entity_id
_entity_poly.type
_entity_poly.pdbx_seq_one_letter_code
_entity_poly.pdbx_strand_id
1 'polypeptide(L)' 'MADFASFLAERFAAEIGDEIPLPVHNVTGLLSTAGVQPELSDWLEKLGPYGSGNPEPRFALPDCLIKNARAIGADGAHVS' A
#
# COMPACT_ATOMS: atom_id res chain seq x y z
N MET A 1 -25.80 7.58 23.80
CA MET A 1 -24.53 7.36 23.05
C MET A 1 -24.03 5.93 23.20
N ALA A 2 -24.04 5.33 24.40
CA ALA A 2 -23.63 3.93 24.60
C ALA A 2 -24.42 2.94 23.72
N ASP A 3 -25.74 3.06 23.66
CA ASP A 3 -26.59 2.14 22.88
C ASP A 3 -26.27 2.14 21.38
N PHE A 4 -25.92 3.31 20.82
CA PHE A 4 -25.53 3.42 19.42
C PHE A 4 -24.16 2.79 19.16
N ALA A 5 -23.21 2.98 20.09
CA ALA A 5 -21.89 2.35 19.99
C ALA A 5 -21.99 0.82 20.09
N SER A 6 -22.81 0.29 21.01
CA SER A 6 -23.07 -1.15 21.11
C SER A 6 -23.73 -1.71 19.85
N PHE A 7 -24.75 -1.02 19.31
CA PHE A 7 -25.38 -1.42 18.06
C PHE A 7 -24.39 -1.49 16.88
N LEU A 8 -23.50 -0.50 16.74
CA LEU A 8 -22.47 -0.52 15.70
C LEU A 8 -21.45 -1.63 15.93
N ALA A 9 -20.99 -1.82 17.16
CA ALA A 9 -20.01 -2.85 17.50
C ALA A 9 -20.56 -4.26 17.20
N GLU A 10 -21.79 -4.56 17.60
CA GLU A 10 -22.45 -5.83 17.31
C GLU A 10 -22.57 -6.08 15.80
N ARG A 11 -22.91 -5.04 15.03
CA ARG A 11 -23.07 -5.16 13.58
C ARG A 11 -21.73 -5.33 12.85
N PHE A 12 -20.70 -4.59 13.25
CA PHE A 12 -19.36 -4.78 12.70
C PHE A 12 -18.82 -6.17 13.04
N ALA A 13 -18.93 -6.63 14.28
CA ALA A 13 -18.50 -7.97 14.67
C ALA A 13 -19.18 -9.08 13.82
N ALA A 14 -20.46 -8.90 13.47
CA ALA A 14 -21.18 -9.84 12.60
C ALA A 14 -20.70 -9.82 11.13
N GLU A 15 -20.17 -8.70 10.62
CA GLU A 15 -19.82 -8.52 9.21
C GLU A 15 -18.33 -8.75 8.92
N ILE A 16 -17.45 -8.23 9.78
CA ILE A 16 -15.99 -8.31 9.63
C ILE A 16 -15.33 -9.31 10.58
N GLY A 17 -16.10 -9.91 11.49
CA GLY A 17 -15.59 -10.79 12.55
C GLY A 17 -14.95 -10.01 13.71
N ASP A 18 -14.29 -10.74 14.60
CA ASP A 18 -13.61 -10.17 15.77
C ASP A 18 -12.14 -9.77 15.47
N GLU A 19 -11.66 -9.97 14.24
CA GLU A 19 -10.30 -9.59 13.87
C GLU A 19 -10.18 -8.08 13.68
N ILE A 20 -9.15 -7.50 14.30
CA ILE A 20 -8.82 -6.09 14.12
C ILE A 20 -8.33 -5.89 12.68
N PRO A 21 -8.96 -5.00 11.88
CA PRO A 21 -8.50 -4.74 10.53
C PRO A 21 -7.06 -4.25 10.52
N LEU A 22 -6.19 -5.01 9.86
CA LEU A 22 -4.81 -4.61 9.63
C LEU A 22 -4.71 -3.81 8.33
N PRO A 23 -3.87 -2.77 8.28
CA PRO A 23 -3.54 -2.11 7.02
C PRO A 23 -2.99 -3.15 6.03
N VAL A 24 -3.67 -3.29 4.88
CA VAL A 24 -3.23 -4.18 3.80
C VAL A 24 -2.64 -3.33 2.68
N HIS A 25 -1.44 -3.70 2.24
CA HIS A 25 -0.82 -3.11 1.05
C HIS A 25 -1.11 -3.97 -0.18
N ASN A 26 -2.09 -3.56 -0.97
CA ASN A 26 -2.38 -4.20 -2.25
C ASN A 26 -1.34 -3.81 -3.30
N VAL A 27 -0.75 -4.82 -3.94
CA VAL A 27 0.18 -4.67 -5.06
C VAL A 27 -0.48 -5.14 -6.37
N THR A 28 -0.18 -4.43 -7.45
CA THR A 28 -0.56 -4.76 -8.82
C THR A 28 0.14 -6.04 -9.30
N GLY A 29 1.38 -6.26 -8.85
CA GLY A 29 2.14 -7.45 -9.19
C GLY A 29 3.54 -7.48 -8.60
N LEU A 30 4.27 -8.53 -8.95
CA LEU A 30 5.68 -8.69 -8.61
C LEU A 30 6.55 -8.11 -9.74
N LEU A 31 7.64 -7.45 -9.38
CA LEU A 31 8.62 -6.91 -10.32
C LEU A 31 10.02 -7.33 -9.87
N SER A 32 10.84 -7.83 -10.79
CA SER A 32 12.25 -8.09 -10.50
C SER A 32 13.04 -6.79 -10.50
N THR A 33 14.17 -6.75 -9.80
CA THR A 33 15.09 -5.60 -9.82
C THR A 33 15.56 -5.24 -11.22
N ALA A 34 15.79 -6.24 -12.08
CA ALA A 34 16.15 -6.04 -13.49
C ALA A 34 15.01 -5.42 -14.32
N GLY A 35 13.75 -5.62 -13.91
CA GLY A 35 12.58 -5.05 -14.59
C GLY A 35 12.27 -3.60 -14.22
N VAL A 36 12.95 -3.02 -13.23
CA VAL A 36 12.82 -1.61 -12.86
C VAL A 36 13.55 -0.74 -13.89
N GLN A 37 12.94 -0.58 -15.06
CA GLN A 37 13.49 0.16 -16.18
C GLN A 37 12.71 1.47 -16.40
N PRO A 38 13.38 2.57 -16.83
CA PRO A 38 12.71 3.83 -17.12
C PRO A 38 11.55 3.69 -18.11
N GLU A 39 11.70 2.84 -19.12
CA GLU A 39 10.68 2.61 -20.13
C GLU A 39 9.39 2.07 -19.50
N LEU A 40 9.49 1.23 -18.45
CA LEU A 40 8.30 0.78 -17.73
C LEU A 40 7.51 1.96 -17.17
N SER A 41 8.18 2.96 -16.61
CA SER A 41 7.54 4.19 -16.12
C SER A 41 6.81 4.91 -17.26
N ASP A 42 7.46 5.09 -18.42
CA ASP A 42 6.87 5.75 -19.59
C ASP A 42 5.61 5.01 -20.09
N TRP A 43 5.60 3.69 -20.00
CA TRP A 43 4.43 2.87 -20.34
C TRP A 43 3.30 3.04 -19.32
N LEU A 44 3.63 3.08 -18.03
CA LEU A 44 2.64 3.28 -16.96
C LEU A 44 1.98 4.66 -17.07
N GLU A 45 2.72 5.73 -17.31
CA GLU A 45 2.16 7.09 -17.47
C GLU A 45 1.05 7.15 -18.52
N LYS A 46 1.14 6.35 -19.60
CA LYS A 46 0.13 6.27 -20.66
C LYS A 46 -1.16 5.56 -20.24
N LEU A 47 -1.14 4.78 -19.16
CA LEU A 47 -2.31 4.07 -18.61
C LEU A 47 -3.17 4.96 -17.68
N GLY A 48 -2.71 6.17 -17.39
CA GLY A 48 -3.49 7.15 -16.64
C GLY A 48 -4.73 7.65 -17.42
N PRO A 49 -5.57 8.49 -16.78
CA PRO A 49 -5.35 9.10 -15.47
C PRO A 49 -5.58 8.12 -14.32
N TYR A 50 -4.76 8.26 -13.29
CA TYR A 50 -4.91 7.50 -12.05
C TYR A 50 -5.79 8.24 -11.05
N GLY A 51 -6.43 7.48 -10.16
CA GLY A 51 -7.33 8.02 -9.15
C GLY A 51 -8.27 6.97 -8.57
N SER A 52 -9.40 7.42 -8.04
CA SER A 52 -10.44 6.52 -7.55
C SER A 52 -10.95 5.61 -8.68
N GLY A 53 -10.92 4.30 -8.48
CA GLY A 53 -11.30 3.30 -9.49
C GLY A 53 -10.17 2.89 -10.45
N ASN A 54 -9.07 3.65 -10.52
CA ASN A 54 -7.86 3.30 -11.26
C ASN A 54 -6.62 3.70 -10.43
N PRO A 55 -6.33 3.00 -9.32
CA PRO A 55 -5.23 3.37 -8.45
C PRO A 55 -3.88 3.25 -9.18
N GLU A 56 -2.94 4.12 -8.82
CA GLU A 56 -1.56 4.01 -9.29
C GLU A 56 -1.00 2.61 -9.01
N PRO A 57 -0.31 2.00 -10.00
CA PRO A 57 0.19 0.65 -9.88
C PRO A 57 1.32 0.58 -8.84
N ARG A 58 1.23 -0.41 -7.95
CA ARG A 58 2.24 -0.68 -6.91
C ARG A 58 2.85 -2.05 -7.14
N PHE A 59 4.17 -2.14 -7.15
CA PHE A 59 4.86 -3.42 -7.35
C PHE A 59 5.61 -3.84 -6.10
N ALA A 60 5.61 -5.13 -5.80
CA ALA A 60 6.50 -5.72 -4.81
C ALA A 60 7.76 -6.27 -5.51
N LEU A 61 8.92 -6.03 -4.91
CA LEU A 61 10.20 -6.58 -5.35
C LEU A 61 10.62 -7.67 -4.34
N PRO A 62 10.29 -8.94 -4.59
CA PRO A 62 10.49 -10.02 -3.61
C PRO A 62 11.96 -10.40 -3.43
N ASP A 63 12.75 -10.31 -4.51
CA ASP A 63 14.12 -10.83 -4.57
C ASP A 63 15.16 -9.71 -4.57
N CYS A 64 15.03 -8.74 -3.67
CA CYS A 64 15.99 -7.65 -3.51
C CYS A 64 16.56 -7.56 -2.09
N LEU A 65 17.82 -7.15 -1.97
CA LEU A 65 18.48 -6.90 -0.70
C LEU A 65 18.66 -5.39 -0.49
N ILE A 66 18.23 -4.90 0.67
CA ILE A 66 18.49 -3.53 1.10
C ILE A 66 19.95 -3.43 1.53
N LYS A 67 20.79 -2.79 0.71
CA LYS A 67 22.23 -2.63 0.99
C LYS A 67 22.54 -1.43 1.87
N ASN A 68 21.71 -0.40 1.84
CA ASN A 68 21.85 0.82 2.61
C ASN A 68 20.46 1.35 2.94
N ALA A 69 20.29 1.87 4.16
CA ALA A 69 19.08 2.52 4.62
C ALA A 69 19.49 3.58 5.63
N ARG A 70 19.26 4.85 5.32
CA ARG A 70 19.63 5.98 6.16
C ARG A 70 18.45 6.91 6.38
N ALA A 71 18.18 7.25 7.64
CA ALA A 71 17.21 8.28 7.98
C ALA A 71 17.69 9.68 7.55
N ILE A 72 16.79 10.45 6.96
CA ILE A 72 16.97 11.81 6.44
C ILE A 72 15.87 12.71 7.02
N GLY A 73 16.22 13.97 7.24
CA GLY A 73 15.31 14.99 7.78
C GLY A 73 15.54 15.25 9.26
N ALA A 74 14.98 16.35 9.76
CA ALA A 74 15.10 16.72 11.17
C ALA A 74 14.36 15.73 12.10
N ASP A 75 13.29 15.10 11.60
CA ASP A 75 12.50 14.09 12.29
C ASP A 75 12.92 12.65 11.97
N GLY A 76 13.83 12.46 11.00
CA GLY A 76 14.30 11.14 10.56
C GLY A 76 13.22 10.26 9.91
N ALA A 77 12.10 10.84 9.48
CA ALA A 77 10.96 10.09 8.94
C ALA A 77 11.18 9.57 7.52
N HIS A 78 12.13 10.15 6.77
CA HIS A 78 12.42 9.75 5.39
C HIS A 78 13.62 8.81 5.38
N VAL A 79 13.54 7.69 4.64
CA VAL A 79 14.66 6.76 4.47
C VAL A 79 15.16 6.82 3.03
N SER A 80 16.47 7.05 2.86
CA SER A 80 17.19 6.82 1.59
C SER A 80 17.86 5.47 1.56
#